data_AF-A0A2A3HJF6-F1
#
_entry.id   AF-A0A2A3HJF6-F1
#
_cell.length_a   1.000
_cell.length_b   1.000
_cell.length_c   1.000
_cell.angle_alpha   90.00
_cell.angle_beta   90.00
_cell.angle_gamma   90.00
#
_symmetry.space_group_name_H-M   'P 1'
#
loop_
_entity.id
_entity.type
_entity.pdbx_description
1 polymer ?
#
loop_
_entity_poly.entity_id
_entity_poly.type
_entity_poly.pdbx_seq_one_letter_code
_entity_poly.pdbx_strand_id
1 'polypeptide(L)'
;MFRVIVLMFFVFLIVGCSEENDYSVNRVDSYDLSAPHSIKNRALSGSIFIPQEFSVDSVSLCELDSCLNKIQGRCYKGTVMDSKYSFLATDYKSPYVIIELHLRFSHSDSVVSKITFLTLSNISLSLHPRLSIESHLESKRVKKLYEDGYPFHAAKSKSAIELERLLGARYGAYTEDDSLYRYDPMHPYYISYGTFNGRAENFFLYVMLGFLVQDSLFKQNVDSFTNYFSENGQWFDSDKALISADYCASNRDTIIKWVMKHDSTWLYSQRDLNELMSNLLEKVYGFPKCKAGFYGDPNSGSYDIRMVNENPASIHYGDSLVCDHSKLTLRIWRLPYDSLERKFGFCTYAEKAEKTIVMTEDSLYYECRHNDTDRGWFPTKKP
;
A
#
# COMPACT_ATOMS: atom_id res chain seq x y z
N MET A 1 -61.55 2.49 -14.18
CA MET A 1 -60.48 3.49 -14.38
C MET A 1 -59.82 3.94 -13.08
N PHE A 2 -60.56 4.20 -12.00
CA PHE A 2 -60.00 4.66 -10.72
C PHE A 2 -58.99 3.71 -10.03
N ARG A 3 -59.07 2.39 -10.27
CA ARG A 3 -58.16 1.40 -9.64
C ARG A 3 -56.77 1.31 -10.28
N VAL A 4 -56.59 1.78 -11.52
CA VAL A 4 -55.29 1.74 -12.23
C VAL A 4 -54.42 2.95 -11.85
N ILE A 5 -55.06 4.09 -11.57
CA ILE A 5 -54.37 5.33 -11.18
C ILE A 5 -53.78 5.21 -9.76
N VAL A 6 -54.48 4.55 -8.84
CA VAL A 6 -53.99 4.31 -7.46
C VAL A 6 -52.79 3.35 -7.45
N LEU A 7 -52.73 2.39 -8.38
CA LEU A 7 -51.60 1.46 -8.48
C LEU A 7 -50.35 2.12 -9.08
N MET A 8 -50.50 3.01 -10.07
CA MET A 8 -49.35 3.79 -10.58
C MET A 8 -48.81 4.77 -9.54
N PHE A 9 -49.66 5.37 -8.70
CA PHE A 9 -49.19 6.29 -7.64
C PHE A 9 -48.36 5.57 -6.56
N PHE A 10 -48.65 4.30 -6.26
CA PHE A 10 -47.84 3.49 -5.35
C PHE A 10 -46.51 3.04 -5.97
N VAL A 11 -46.45 2.79 -7.29
CA VAL A 11 -45.17 2.49 -7.95
C VAL A 11 -44.24 3.71 -7.95
N PHE A 12 -44.76 4.92 -8.13
CA PHE A 12 -43.94 6.14 -8.00
C PHE A 12 -43.55 6.48 -6.55
N LEU A 13 -44.37 6.12 -5.55
CA LEU A 13 -44.04 6.32 -4.13
C LEU A 13 -43.07 5.25 -3.59
N ILE A 14 -43.06 4.04 -4.13
CA ILE A 14 -42.11 2.98 -3.74
C ILE A 14 -40.75 3.16 -4.43
N VAL A 15 -40.70 3.73 -5.65
CA VAL A 15 -39.44 4.13 -6.31
C VAL A 15 -38.86 5.44 -5.73
N GLY A 16 -39.67 6.21 -4.99
CA GLY A 16 -39.27 7.48 -4.37
C GLY A 16 -38.83 7.40 -2.90
N CYS A 17 -38.84 6.23 -2.27
CA CYS A 17 -38.48 6.04 -0.85
C CYS A 17 -37.80 4.69 -0.58
N SER A 18 -36.78 4.34 -1.37
CA SER A 18 -35.67 3.54 -0.87
C SER A 18 -34.41 4.40 -0.90
N GLU A 19 -34.15 5.13 0.18
CA GLU A 19 -32.77 5.45 0.56
C GLU A 19 -32.09 4.13 0.96
N GLU A 20 -31.85 3.27 -0.01
CA GLU A 20 -30.66 2.44 0.05
C GLU A 20 -29.50 3.38 -0.21
N ASN A 21 -28.56 3.44 0.72
CA ASN A 21 -27.30 4.16 0.60
C ASN A 21 -26.49 3.56 -0.54
N ASP A 22 -26.89 3.89 -1.75
CA ASP A 22 -26.21 3.53 -2.97
C ASP A 22 -25.12 4.58 -3.16
N TYR A 23 -23.93 4.31 -2.60
CA TYR A 23 -22.69 5.01 -2.95
C TYR A 23 -22.27 4.65 -4.39
N SER A 24 -23.22 4.66 -5.32
CA SER A 24 -22.97 4.55 -6.73
C SER A 24 -22.16 5.77 -7.15
N VAL A 25 -20.98 5.47 -7.67
CA VAL A 25 -20.03 6.36 -8.31
C VAL A 25 -20.67 6.91 -9.59
N ASN A 26 -21.74 7.68 -9.44
CA ASN A 26 -22.46 8.27 -10.55
C ASN A 26 -21.63 9.44 -11.08
N ARG A 27 -21.26 9.34 -12.35
CA ARG A 27 -20.79 10.45 -13.17
C ARG A 27 -21.86 11.53 -13.08
N VAL A 28 -21.56 12.60 -12.35
CA VAL A 28 -22.54 13.67 -12.12
C VAL A 28 -22.56 14.54 -13.38
N ASP A 29 -23.70 14.57 -14.08
CA ASP A 29 -23.97 15.47 -15.22
C ASP A 29 -24.05 16.96 -14.82
N SER A 30 -23.82 17.26 -13.54
CA SER A 30 -23.57 18.61 -13.04
C SER A 30 -22.14 18.68 -12.52
N TYR A 31 -21.29 19.39 -13.26
CA TYR A 31 -20.01 19.91 -12.79
C TYR A 31 -20.15 20.38 -11.34
N ASP A 32 -19.26 19.94 -10.46
CA ASP A 32 -19.15 20.50 -9.11
C ASP A 32 -19.05 22.03 -9.25
N LEU A 33 -20.12 22.71 -8.86
CA LEU A 33 -20.34 24.16 -9.02
C LEU A 33 -19.46 24.97 -8.05
N SER A 34 -18.19 24.63 -7.89
CA SER A 34 -17.20 25.51 -7.23
C SER A 34 -16.52 26.40 -8.26
N ALA A 35 -17.29 27.37 -8.78
CA ALA A 35 -16.77 28.60 -9.39
C ALA A 35 -15.70 29.25 -8.45
N PRO A 36 -14.82 30.14 -8.95
CA PRO A 36 -13.61 30.55 -8.23
C PRO A 36 -13.94 31.32 -6.95
N HIS A 37 -14.04 30.60 -5.85
CA HIS A 37 -13.98 31.20 -4.53
C HIS A 37 -12.51 31.44 -4.23
N SER A 38 -12.05 32.65 -4.53
CA SER A 38 -10.79 33.15 -4.00
C SER A 38 -10.80 32.97 -2.48
N ILE A 39 -9.81 32.28 -1.93
CA ILE A 39 -9.70 32.05 -0.50
C ILE A 39 -8.77 33.12 0.05
N LYS A 40 -9.30 33.96 0.94
CA LYS A 40 -8.55 35.09 1.50
C LYS A 40 -7.85 34.73 2.81
N ASN A 41 -6.67 35.29 3.01
CA ASN A 41 -5.88 35.26 4.24
C ASN A 41 -5.81 33.87 4.90
N ARG A 42 -5.53 32.84 4.09
CA ARG A 42 -5.56 31.45 4.55
C ARG A 42 -4.14 30.97 4.84
N ALA A 43 -3.90 30.59 6.09
CA ALA A 43 -2.73 29.82 6.47
C ALA A 43 -2.97 28.33 6.19
N LEU A 44 -1.92 27.63 5.74
CA LEU A 44 -1.93 26.19 5.53
C LEU A 44 -0.75 25.57 6.26
N SER A 45 -0.98 24.45 6.92
CA SER A 45 0.05 23.73 7.67
C SER A 45 -0.34 22.28 7.79
N GLY A 46 0.62 21.39 8.00
CA GLY A 46 0.31 19.97 8.16
C GLY A 46 1.50 19.17 8.63
N SER A 47 1.38 17.85 8.52
CA SER A 47 2.40 16.90 8.94
C SER A 47 3.00 16.18 7.74
N ILE A 48 4.30 15.88 7.86
CA ILE A 48 5.11 15.12 6.92
C ILE A 48 5.27 13.71 7.48
N PHE A 49 4.94 12.70 6.68
CA PHE A 49 5.05 11.30 7.05
C PHE A 49 5.98 10.61 6.06
N ILE A 50 7.25 10.55 6.42
CA ILE A 50 8.32 9.90 5.66
C ILE A 50 9.24 9.14 6.62
N PRO A 51 9.89 8.05 6.16
CA PRO A 51 10.95 7.38 6.91
C PRO A 51 12.11 8.32 7.25
N GLN A 52 12.84 8.01 8.31
CA GLN A 52 13.95 8.83 8.82
C GLN A 52 15.13 8.92 7.85
N GLU A 53 15.24 7.99 6.90
CA GLU A 53 16.23 8.00 5.83
C GLU A 53 15.99 9.13 4.82
N PHE A 54 14.82 9.76 4.85
CA PHE A 54 14.55 10.96 4.07
C PHE A 54 14.84 12.21 4.90
N SER A 55 15.54 13.15 4.27
CA SER A 55 15.68 14.51 4.76
C SER A 55 14.89 15.46 3.89
N VAL A 56 14.23 16.43 4.53
CA VAL A 56 13.42 17.44 3.82
C VAL A 56 14.32 18.58 3.36
N ASP A 57 14.41 18.79 2.05
CA ASP A 57 15.13 19.91 1.46
C ASP A 57 14.30 21.19 1.51
N SER A 58 13.06 21.09 1.05
CA SER A 58 12.12 22.21 1.03
C SER A 58 10.70 21.72 0.80
N VAL A 59 9.75 22.58 1.14
CA VAL A 59 8.35 22.39 0.80
C VAL A 59 7.87 23.63 0.05
N SER A 60 7.14 23.42 -1.04
CA SER A 60 6.53 24.49 -1.82
C SER A 60 5.06 24.19 -2.07
N LEU A 61 4.26 25.24 -2.20
CA LEU A 61 2.84 25.14 -2.54
C LEU A 61 2.62 25.95 -3.81
N CYS A 62 2.08 25.32 -4.85
CA CYS A 62 1.68 26.01 -6.07
C CYS A 62 0.16 25.99 -6.22
N GLU A 63 -0.42 27.16 -6.52
CA GLU A 63 -1.83 27.25 -6.90
C GLU A 63 -2.08 26.54 -8.22
N LEU A 64 -3.24 25.90 -8.33
CA LEU A 64 -3.69 25.22 -9.53
C LEU A 64 -4.90 25.93 -10.14
N ASP A 65 -4.99 25.95 -11.47
CA ASP A 65 -6.18 26.41 -12.17
C ASP A 65 -7.33 25.37 -12.09
N SER A 66 -8.46 25.67 -12.72
CA SER A 66 -9.62 24.77 -12.78
C SER A 66 -9.36 23.48 -13.56
N CYS A 67 -8.24 23.39 -14.29
CA CYS A 67 -7.78 22.20 -15.00
C CYS A 67 -6.65 21.48 -14.22
N LEU A 68 -6.45 21.83 -12.95
CA LEU A 68 -5.39 21.30 -12.08
C LEU A 68 -3.97 21.51 -12.62
N ASN A 69 -3.74 22.56 -13.39
CA ASN A 69 -2.40 22.96 -13.85
C ASN A 69 -1.84 24.09 -13.00
N LYS A 70 -0.52 24.10 -12.78
CA LYS A 70 0.14 25.13 -11.97
C LYS A 70 -0.06 26.52 -12.59
N ILE A 71 -0.51 27.46 -11.77
CA ILE A 71 -0.60 28.88 -12.15
C ILE A 71 0.79 29.49 -12.05
N GLN A 72 1.29 30.03 -13.17
CA GLN A 72 2.63 30.63 -13.21
C GLN A 72 2.76 31.80 -12.22
N GLY A 73 3.88 31.83 -11.49
CA GLY A 73 4.17 32.86 -10.48
C GLY A 73 3.36 32.74 -9.19
N ARG A 74 2.53 31.71 -9.03
CA ARG A 74 1.75 31.44 -7.81
C ARG A 74 2.28 30.21 -7.07
N CYS A 75 3.57 30.26 -6.74
CA CYS A 75 4.21 29.26 -5.90
C CYS A 75 4.80 29.93 -4.65
N TYR A 76 4.53 29.34 -3.51
CA TYR A 76 4.84 29.84 -2.18
C TYR A 76 5.81 28.88 -1.51
N LYS A 77 6.91 29.43 -0.98
CA LYS A 77 7.85 28.65 -0.19
C LYS A 77 7.27 28.45 1.21
N GLY A 78 7.28 27.22 1.70
CA GLY A 78 6.90 26.90 3.07
C GLY A 78 8.11 26.78 4.00
N THR A 79 7.80 26.71 5.28
CA THR A 79 8.75 26.45 6.36
C THR A 79 8.51 25.04 6.87
N VAL A 80 9.59 24.31 7.14
CA VAL A 80 9.56 22.97 7.72
C VAL A 80 10.24 23.03 9.08
N MET A 81 9.56 22.52 10.11
CA MET A 81 10.09 22.35 11.46
C MET A 81 9.75 20.93 11.90
N ASP A 82 10.77 20.12 12.13
CA ASP A 82 10.64 18.69 12.41
C ASP A 82 9.77 18.01 11.33
N SER A 83 8.75 17.24 11.73
CA SER A 83 7.79 16.58 10.86
C SER A 83 6.57 17.45 10.53
N LYS A 84 6.67 18.77 10.64
CA LYS A 84 5.57 19.71 10.34
C LYS A 84 6.00 20.73 9.31
N TYR A 85 5.04 21.15 8.50
CA TYR A 85 5.22 22.23 7.54
C TYR A 85 4.17 23.32 7.73
N SER A 86 4.50 24.52 7.27
CA SER A 86 3.57 25.66 7.26
C SER A 86 3.87 26.62 6.11
N PHE A 87 2.83 27.33 5.68
CA PHE A 87 2.88 28.42 4.72
C PHE A 87 2.32 29.68 5.38
N LEU A 88 2.88 30.83 5.03
CA LEU A 88 2.35 32.13 5.46
C LEU A 88 0.92 32.32 4.93
N ALA A 89 0.09 33.01 5.71
CA ALA A 89 -1.27 33.32 5.32
C ALA A 89 -1.29 34.13 4.01
N THR A 90 -2.05 33.65 3.03
CA THR A 90 -2.03 34.18 1.67
C THR A 90 -3.43 34.20 1.06
N ASP A 91 -3.65 35.10 0.10
CA ASP A 91 -4.85 35.13 -0.75
C ASP A 91 -4.65 34.23 -1.99
N TYR A 92 -5.41 33.13 -2.03
CA TYR A 92 -5.43 32.18 -3.14
C TYR A 92 -6.52 32.55 -4.15
N LYS A 93 -6.19 32.50 -5.43
CA LYS A 93 -7.14 32.69 -6.53
C LYS A 93 -7.99 31.46 -6.80
N SER A 94 -7.47 30.28 -6.44
CA SER A 94 -8.11 28.99 -6.65
C SER A 94 -8.14 28.20 -5.35
N PRO A 95 -9.19 27.40 -5.11
CA PRO A 95 -9.23 26.48 -3.98
C PRO A 95 -8.33 25.24 -4.18
N TYR A 96 -7.78 25.03 -5.37
CA TYR A 96 -6.93 23.88 -5.67
C TYR A 96 -5.44 24.23 -5.57
N VAL A 97 -4.69 23.36 -4.89
CA VAL A 97 -3.24 23.51 -4.72
C VAL A 97 -2.54 22.17 -4.93
N ILE A 98 -1.28 22.25 -5.34
CA ILE A 98 -0.32 21.15 -5.24
C ILE A 98 0.77 21.54 -4.25
N ILE A 99 1.03 20.66 -3.29
CA ILE A 99 2.15 20.82 -2.35
C ILE A 99 3.26 19.87 -2.79
N GLU A 100 4.44 20.41 -2.99
CA GLU A 100 5.64 19.68 -3.41
C GLU A 100 6.60 19.58 -2.23
N LEU A 101 6.85 18.35 -1.79
CA LEU A 101 7.82 18.02 -0.76
C LEU A 101 9.09 17.52 -1.43
N HIS A 102 10.11 18.36 -1.47
CA HIS A 102 11.41 17.99 -2.03
C HIS A 102 12.25 17.30 -0.96
N LEU A 103 12.70 16.09 -1.28
CA LEU A 103 13.38 15.20 -0.35
C LEU A 103 14.76 14.80 -0.90
N ARG A 104 15.69 14.59 0.03
CA ARG A 104 16.93 13.84 -0.20
C ARG A 104 16.84 12.50 0.51
N PHE A 105 17.20 11.46 -0.21
CA PHE A 105 17.24 10.09 0.28
C PHE A 105 18.64 9.52 0.08
N SER A 106 19.13 8.78 1.07
CA SER A 106 20.37 8.00 0.97
C SER A 106 20.24 6.71 1.78
N HIS A 107 20.62 5.58 1.19
CA HIS A 107 20.65 4.29 1.85
C HIS A 107 22.10 3.77 1.98
N SER A 108 22.54 3.44 3.19
CA SER A 108 23.77 2.65 3.44
C SER A 108 24.98 3.06 2.58
N ASP A 109 25.44 4.31 2.74
CA ASP A 109 26.58 4.94 2.03
C ASP A 109 26.40 5.17 0.50
N SER A 110 25.18 5.09 -0.02
CA SER A 110 24.85 5.39 -1.42
C SER A 110 24.93 6.88 -1.80
N VAL A 111 24.87 7.16 -3.11
CA VAL A 111 24.78 8.51 -3.66
C VAL A 111 23.39 9.10 -3.37
N VAL A 112 23.36 10.20 -2.61
CA VAL A 112 22.14 10.95 -2.27
C VAL A 112 21.28 11.21 -3.52
N SER A 113 20.06 10.69 -3.51
CA SER A 113 19.06 10.89 -4.56
C SER A 113 18.02 11.92 -4.18
N LYS A 114 17.60 12.73 -5.15
CA LYS A 114 16.53 13.72 -4.99
C LYS A 114 15.21 13.18 -5.52
N ILE A 115 14.17 13.25 -4.70
CA ILE A 115 12.80 12.88 -5.05
C ILE A 115 11.84 13.97 -4.61
N THR A 116 10.69 14.09 -5.27
CA THR A 116 9.67 15.08 -4.92
C THR A 116 8.33 14.38 -4.77
N PHE A 117 7.78 14.41 -3.56
CA PHE A 117 6.43 13.94 -3.31
C PHE A 117 5.43 15.06 -3.55
N LEU A 118 4.26 14.70 -4.07
CA LEU A 118 3.23 15.63 -4.49
C LEU A 118 1.95 15.36 -3.72
N THR A 119 1.28 16.41 -3.24
CA THR A 119 -0.06 16.30 -2.65
C THR A 119 -0.99 17.29 -3.33
N LEU A 120 -1.97 16.77 -4.05
CA LEU A 120 -3.09 17.56 -4.57
C LEU A 120 -4.15 17.74 -3.48
N SER A 121 -4.62 18.97 -3.27
CA SER A 121 -5.61 19.28 -2.26
C SER A 121 -6.59 20.38 -2.70
N ASN A 122 -7.82 20.29 -2.19
CA ASN A 122 -8.78 21.39 -2.19
C ASN A 122 -8.76 22.06 -0.80
N ILE A 123 -8.15 23.23 -0.72
CA ILE A 123 -7.90 23.96 0.53
C ILE A 123 -9.12 24.72 1.07
N SER A 124 -10.22 24.76 0.32
CA SER A 124 -11.51 25.22 0.86
C SER A 124 -12.07 24.25 1.89
N LEU A 125 -11.69 22.98 1.79
CA LEU A 125 -12.24 21.89 2.59
C LEU A 125 -11.20 21.23 3.50
N SER A 126 -9.90 21.36 3.18
CA SER A 126 -8.80 20.85 4.00
C SER A 126 -7.89 21.96 4.50
N LEU A 127 -7.66 21.98 5.81
CA LEU A 127 -6.70 22.87 6.48
C LEU A 127 -5.30 22.26 6.60
N HIS A 128 -5.25 20.94 6.67
CA HIS A 128 -4.05 20.20 7.03
C HIS A 128 -3.73 19.08 6.03
N PRO A 129 -3.33 19.41 4.78
CA PRO A 129 -2.95 18.40 3.83
C PRO A 129 -1.79 17.55 4.36
N ARG A 130 -1.89 16.23 4.22
CA ARG A 130 -0.83 15.30 4.57
C ARG A 130 0.19 15.22 3.45
N LEU A 131 1.49 15.25 3.78
CA LEU A 131 2.56 15.01 2.81
C LEU A 131 3.16 13.63 3.09
N SER A 132 2.90 12.69 2.19
CA SER A 132 3.41 11.32 2.30
C SER A 132 3.56 10.66 0.93
N ILE A 133 4.07 9.43 0.90
CA ILE A 133 4.21 8.69 -0.36
C ILE A 133 2.84 8.33 -0.96
N GLU A 134 1.85 8.00 -0.13
CA GLU A 134 0.47 7.69 -0.57
C GLU A 134 -0.11 8.84 -1.40
N SER A 135 -0.05 10.06 -0.87
CA SER A 135 -0.58 11.24 -1.56
C SER A 135 0.13 11.51 -2.88
N HIS A 136 1.42 11.15 -2.97
CA HIS A 136 2.20 11.24 -4.20
C HIS A 136 1.76 10.20 -5.23
N LEU A 137 1.60 8.94 -4.84
CA LEU A 137 1.15 7.87 -5.75
C LEU A 137 -0.27 8.13 -6.29
N GLU A 138 -1.15 8.72 -5.48
CA GLU A 138 -2.49 9.12 -5.89
C GLU A 138 -2.51 10.32 -6.86
N SER A 139 -1.51 11.21 -6.78
CA SER A 139 -1.59 12.55 -7.41
C SER A 139 -1.93 12.51 -8.91
N LYS A 140 -1.30 11.62 -9.69
CA LYS A 140 -1.59 11.49 -11.13
C LYS A 140 -2.95 10.87 -11.39
N ARG A 141 -3.37 9.88 -10.57
CA ARG A 141 -4.68 9.23 -10.69
C ARG A 141 -5.82 10.22 -10.41
N VAL A 142 -5.68 11.06 -9.39
CA VAL A 142 -6.64 12.13 -9.08
C VAL A 142 -6.77 13.09 -10.26
N LYS A 143 -5.64 13.52 -10.86
CA LYS A 143 -5.66 14.41 -12.02
C LYS A 143 -6.38 13.77 -13.21
N LYS A 144 -6.07 12.50 -13.51
CA LYS A 144 -6.70 11.74 -14.59
C LYS A 144 -8.21 11.61 -14.38
N LEU A 145 -8.65 11.19 -13.20
CA LEU A 145 -10.08 11.07 -12.87
C LEU A 145 -10.80 12.42 -12.98
N TYR A 146 -10.15 13.51 -12.57
CA TYR A 146 -10.72 14.85 -12.74
C TYR A 146 -10.86 15.23 -14.21
N GLU A 147 -9.86 14.94 -15.05
CA GLU A 147 -9.91 15.12 -16.51
C GLU A 147 -11.01 14.27 -17.16
N ASP A 148 -11.31 13.09 -16.62
CA ASP A 148 -12.39 12.19 -17.07
C ASP A 148 -13.81 12.67 -16.66
N GLY A 149 -13.89 13.77 -15.90
CA GLY A 149 -15.12 14.45 -15.52
C GLY A 149 -15.59 14.20 -14.08
N TYR A 150 -14.79 13.56 -13.24
CA TYR A 150 -15.13 13.39 -11.82
C TYR A 150 -14.89 14.70 -11.06
N PRO A 151 -15.81 15.13 -10.17
CA PRO A 151 -15.53 16.18 -9.18
C PRO A 151 -14.23 15.91 -8.43
N PHE A 152 -13.44 16.95 -8.10
CA PHE A 152 -12.13 16.80 -7.45
C PHE A 152 -12.19 15.89 -6.22
N HIS A 153 -13.23 16.09 -5.41
CA HIS A 153 -13.48 15.29 -4.23
C HIS A 153 -13.72 13.81 -4.53
N ALA A 154 -14.61 13.51 -5.49
CA ALA A 154 -14.89 12.14 -5.91
C ALA A 154 -13.64 11.48 -6.52
N ALA A 155 -12.87 12.22 -7.32
CA ALA A 155 -11.59 11.76 -7.86
C ALA A 155 -10.59 11.42 -6.75
N LYS A 156 -10.49 12.27 -5.72
CA LYS A 156 -9.61 12.06 -4.56
C LYS A 156 -10.03 10.82 -3.76
N SER A 157 -11.32 10.67 -3.45
CA SER A 157 -11.85 9.51 -2.73
C SER A 157 -11.66 8.21 -3.52
N LYS A 158 -12.00 8.21 -4.81
CA LYS A 158 -11.86 7.03 -5.66
C LYS A 158 -10.40 6.59 -5.78
N SER A 159 -9.49 7.51 -6.03
CA SER A 159 -8.05 7.20 -6.08
C SER A 159 -7.52 6.64 -4.75
N ALA A 160 -7.97 7.16 -3.61
CA ALA A 160 -7.55 6.66 -2.30
C ALA A 160 -8.06 5.24 -2.04
N ILE A 161 -9.32 4.95 -2.40
CA ILE A 161 -9.90 3.61 -2.28
C ILE A 161 -9.18 2.62 -3.20
N GLU A 162 -8.91 3.00 -4.45
CA GLU A 162 -8.14 2.18 -5.40
C GLU A 162 -6.74 1.86 -4.85
N LEU A 163 -6.06 2.85 -4.27
CA LEU A 163 -4.74 2.63 -3.64
C LEU A 163 -4.84 1.75 -2.39
N GLU A 164 -5.81 1.97 -1.50
CA GLU A 164 -6.02 1.15 -0.30
C GLU A 164 -6.31 -0.32 -0.66
N ARG A 165 -7.07 -0.56 -1.74
CA ARG A 165 -7.32 -1.91 -2.28
C ARG A 165 -6.03 -2.57 -2.77
N LEU A 166 -5.13 -1.82 -3.40
CA LEU A 166 -3.82 -2.35 -3.77
C LEU A 166 -2.98 -2.71 -2.55
N LEU A 167 -3.08 -1.92 -1.48
CA LEU A 167 -2.32 -2.14 -0.25
C LEU A 167 -2.90 -3.22 0.65
N GLY A 168 -4.08 -3.77 0.35
CA GLY A 168 -4.68 -4.83 1.18
C GLY A 168 -4.88 -4.43 2.65
N ALA A 169 -4.92 -3.13 2.96
CA ALA A 169 -4.82 -2.59 4.32
C ALA A 169 -6.06 -2.84 5.19
N ARG A 170 -7.15 -3.40 4.63
CA ARG A 170 -8.27 -3.92 5.41
C ARG A 170 -8.33 -5.43 5.26
N TYR A 171 -7.97 -6.11 6.36
CA TYR A 171 -8.28 -7.52 6.61
C TYR A 171 -9.66 -7.91 6.06
N GLY A 172 -9.67 -8.67 4.95
CA GLY A 172 -10.89 -9.19 4.31
C GLY A 172 -11.31 -8.56 2.98
N ALA A 173 -10.61 -7.52 2.49
CA ALA A 173 -11.03 -6.76 1.31
C ALA A 173 -10.65 -7.40 -0.04
N TYR A 174 -11.23 -8.56 -0.40
CA TYR A 174 -11.24 -9.04 -1.79
C TYR A 174 -12.51 -9.84 -2.09
N THR A 175 -13.65 -9.16 -2.05
CA THR A 175 -14.84 -9.59 -2.78
C THR A 175 -15.07 -8.54 -3.87
N GLU A 176 -15.32 -8.97 -5.11
CA GLU A 176 -15.71 -8.12 -6.25
C GLU A 176 -17.05 -7.41 -6.03
N ASP A 177 -17.68 -7.64 -4.87
CA ASP A 177 -18.99 -7.14 -4.49
C ASP A 177 -18.85 -5.92 -3.57
N ASP A 178 -19.06 -4.73 -4.12
CA ASP A 178 -19.01 -3.44 -3.42
C ASP A 178 -20.08 -3.33 -2.29
N SER A 179 -21.09 -4.21 -2.29
CA SER A 179 -22.26 -4.16 -1.40
C SER A 179 -22.02 -4.65 0.04
N LEU A 180 -20.96 -5.44 0.28
CA LEU A 180 -20.65 -6.02 1.60
C LEU A 180 -19.72 -5.15 2.45
N TYR A 181 -19.24 -4.04 1.91
CA TYR A 181 -18.46 -3.09 2.69
C TYR A 181 -19.39 -2.36 3.67
N ARG A 182 -19.31 -2.70 4.97
CA ARG A 182 -19.57 -1.70 6.01
C ARG A 182 -18.45 -0.67 5.95
N TYR A 183 -18.60 0.23 4.99
CA TYR A 183 -17.84 1.45 4.88
C TYR A 183 -18.26 2.29 6.09
N ASP A 184 -17.39 2.40 7.09
CA ASP A 184 -17.43 3.58 7.94
C ASP A 184 -16.76 4.67 7.09
N PRO A 185 -17.53 5.62 6.53
CA PRO A 185 -17.00 6.52 5.54
C PRO A 185 -15.83 7.30 6.10
N MET A 186 -14.65 7.02 5.56
CA MET A 186 -13.50 7.90 5.65
C MET A 186 -13.98 9.23 5.12
N HIS A 187 -14.16 10.19 6.03
CA HIS A 187 -14.72 11.47 5.63
C HIS A 187 -13.75 12.05 4.58
N PRO A 188 -14.22 12.43 3.40
CA PRO A 188 -13.35 12.83 2.30
C PRO A 188 -12.58 14.16 2.53
N TYR A 189 -12.83 14.81 3.67
CA TYR A 189 -12.13 16.00 4.18
C TYR A 189 -11.28 15.73 5.42
N TYR A 190 -11.61 14.64 6.09
CA TYR A 190 -10.95 14.08 7.25
C TYR A 190 -10.87 12.59 6.97
N ILE A 191 -9.80 12.13 6.31
CA ILE A 191 -9.37 10.84 6.81
C ILE A 191 -9.14 11.12 8.30
N SER A 192 -10.02 10.58 9.14
CA SER A 192 -9.80 10.46 10.56
C SER A 192 -8.61 9.51 10.68
N TYR A 193 -7.43 10.06 10.40
CA TYR A 193 -6.13 9.42 10.50
C TYR A 193 -5.76 9.25 11.98
N GLY A 194 -6.72 9.35 12.92
CA GLY A 194 -6.50 9.15 14.35
C GLY A 194 -5.94 7.76 14.66
N THR A 195 -6.23 6.75 13.82
CA THR A 195 -5.61 5.41 13.88
C THR A 195 -4.40 5.26 12.96
N PHE A 196 -4.34 5.99 11.84
CA PHE A 196 -3.22 5.99 10.88
C PHE A 196 -2.01 6.82 11.34
N ASN A 197 -2.15 7.58 12.43
CA ASN A 197 -1.15 8.52 12.93
C ASN A 197 -0.01 7.89 13.75
N GLY A 198 0.28 6.59 13.60
CA GLY A 198 1.44 6.08 14.33
C GLY A 198 1.93 4.65 14.12
N ARG A 199 1.60 3.98 13.01
CA ARG A 199 1.91 2.53 12.90
C ARG A 199 2.44 2.17 11.51
N ALA A 200 3.21 1.09 11.45
CA ALA A 200 3.95 0.50 10.33
C ALA A 200 3.36 0.56 8.90
N GLU A 201 2.09 0.92 8.72
CA GLU A 201 1.44 1.13 7.43
C GLU A 201 2.17 2.16 6.54
N ASN A 202 2.81 3.16 7.17
CA ASN A 202 3.64 4.13 6.44
C ASN A 202 4.85 3.49 5.73
N PHE A 203 5.27 2.27 6.07
CA PHE A 203 6.45 1.63 5.49
C PHE A 203 6.14 0.67 4.34
N PHE A 204 4.88 0.25 4.20
CA PHE A 204 4.46 -0.76 3.23
C PHE A 204 4.71 -0.34 1.78
N LEU A 205 4.34 0.90 1.44
CA LEU A 205 4.61 1.43 0.10
C LEU A 205 6.10 1.53 -0.20
N TYR A 206 6.92 1.88 0.79
CA TYR A 206 8.36 1.93 0.61
C TYR A 206 8.92 0.53 0.33
N VAL A 207 8.52 -0.46 1.13
CA VAL A 207 8.91 -1.87 0.93
C VAL A 207 8.50 -2.36 -0.46
N MET A 208 7.22 -2.21 -0.83
CA MET A 208 6.71 -2.64 -2.12
C MET A 208 7.47 -1.99 -3.28
N LEU A 209 7.84 -0.71 -3.15
CA LEU A 209 8.56 0.02 -4.20
C LEU A 209 10.07 -0.19 -4.18
N GLY A 210 10.58 -1.18 -3.43
CA GLY A 210 12.00 -1.56 -3.46
C GLY A 210 12.91 -0.60 -2.72
N PHE A 211 12.42 0.04 -1.65
CA PHE A 211 13.13 1.06 -0.90
C PHE A 211 14.52 0.64 -0.38
N LEU A 212 14.73 -0.64 -0.06
CA LEU A 212 16.04 -1.12 0.45
C LEU A 212 16.98 -1.64 -0.66
N VAL A 213 16.66 -1.45 -1.96
CA VAL A 213 17.49 -1.96 -3.07
C VAL A 213 18.62 -0.98 -3.39
N GLN A 214 18.28 0.17 -3.99
CA GLN A 214 19.18 1.26 -4.36
C GLN A 214 18.36 2.53 -4.64
N ASP A 215 18.94 3.70 -4.40
CA ASP A 215 18.23 4.98 -4.48
C ASP A 215 17.65 5.31 -5.87
N SER A 216 18.40 5.01 -6.94
CA SER A 216 17.97 5.26 -8.32
C SER A 216 16.80 4.36 -8.73
N LEU A 217 16.80 3.12 -8.26
CA LEU A 217 15.74 2.14 -8.53
C LEU A 217 14.46 2.48 -7.78
N PHE A 218 14.55 2.94 -6.53
CA PHE A 218 13.38 3.36 -5.77
C PHE A 218 12.60 4.47 -6.48
N LYS A 219 13.29 5.52 -6.96
CA LYS A 219 12.64 6.59 -7.71
C LYS A 219 11.99 6.06 -9.00
N GLN A 220 12.69 5.21 -9.76
CA GLN A 220 12.15 4.61 -10.98
C GLN A 220 10.91 3.77 -10.70
N ASN A 221 10.87 3.05 -9.59
CA ASN A 221 9.72 2.25 -9.16
C ASN A 221 8.53 3.14 -8.77
N VAL A 222 8.77 4.21 -8.01
CA VAL A 222 7.75 5.22 -7.68
C VAL A 222 7.15 5.83 -8.95
N ASP A 223 8.00 6.27 -9.89
CA ASP A 223 7.58 6.87 -11.16
C ASP A 223 6.76 5.87 -12.00
N SER A 224 7.23 4.62 -12.09
CA SER A 224 6.56 3.54 -12.83
C SER A 224 5.20 3.19 -12.21
N PHE A 225 5.13 3.04 -10.89
CA PHE A 225 3.88 2.81 -10.17
C PHE A 225 2.89 3.93 -10.45
N THR A 226 3.31 5.18 -10.24
CA THR A 226 2.41 6.35 -10.33
C THR A 226 1.85 6.50 -11.74
N ASN A 227 2.66 6.25 -12.79
CA ASN A 227 2.21 6.30 -14.17
C ASN A 227 1.23 5.18 -14.53
N TYR A 228 1.51 3.94 -14.09
CA TYR A 228 0.64 2.81 -14.41
C TYR A 228 -0.67 2.91 -13.63
N PHE A 229 -0.59 3.22 -12.34
CA PHE A 229 -1.75 3.39 -11.47
C PHE A 229 -2.66 4.52 -11.94
N SER A 230 -2.11 5.63 -12.45
CA SER A 230 -2.93 6.74 -12.94
C SER A 230 -3.85 6.35 -14.09
N GLU A 231 -3.35 5.56 -15.04
CA GLU A 231 -4.13 5.15 -16.21
C GLU A 231 -5.11 4.01 -15.87
N ASN A 232 -4.67 3.03 -15.08
CA ASN A 232 -5.42 1.78 -14.93
C ASN A 232 -6.26 1.71 -13.63
N GLY A 233 -5.96 2.54 -12.62
CA GLY A 233 -6.55 2.40 -11.27
C GLY A 233 -6.19 1.09 -10.55
N GLN A 234 -5.33 0.29 -11.17
CA GLN A 234 -4.78 -0.96 -10.69
C GLN A 234 -3.28 -0.97 -10.99
N TRP A 235 -2.50 -1.84 -10.33
CA TRP A 235 -1.05 -1.91 -10.52
C TRP A 235 -0.49 -3.33 -10.63
N PHE A 236 -1.17 -4.32 -10.05
CA PHE A 236 -0.70 -5.72 -10.06
C PHE A 236 -0.61 -6.32 -11.47
N ASP A 237 -1.33 -5.77 -12.44
CA ASP A 237 -1.29 -6.19 -13.85
C ASP A 237 -0.09 -5.60 -14.62
N SER A 238 0.76 -4.81 -13.96
CA SER A 238 1.96 -4.26 -14.60
C SER A 238 3.15 -5.21 -14.51
N ASP A 239 3.97 -5.26 -15.56
CA ASP A 239 5.27 -5.96 -15.54
C ASP A 239 6.20 -5.47 -14.41
N LYS A 240 5.93 -4.28 -13.85
CA LYS A 240 6.68 -3.70 -12.74
C LYS A 240 6.26 -4.23 -11.38
N ALA A 241 5.05 -4.78 -11.26
CA ALA A 241 4.63 -5.49 -10.05
C ALA A 241 5.46 -6.74 -9.81
N LEU A 242 5.95 -7.38 -10.89
CA LEU A 242 6.87 -8.50 -10.83
C LEU A 242 8.18 -8.17 -10.14
N ILE A 243 8.77 -7.01 -10.43
CA ILE A 243 10.03 -6.57 -9.82
C ILE A 243 9.86 -6.40 -8.30
N SER A 244 8.73 -5.86 -7.86
CA SER A 244 8.40 -5.72 -6.45
C SER A 244 8.14 -7.06 -5.77
N ALA A 245 7.45 -7.99 -6.45
CA ALA A 245 7.25 -9.35 -5.97
C ALA A 245 8.59 -10.09 -5.83
N ASP A 246 9.43 -10.07 -6.86
CA ASP A 246 10.78 -10.64 -6.85
C ASP A 246 11.62 -10.07 -5.70
N TYR A 247 11.53 -8.75 -5.47
CA TYR A 247 12.22 -8.07 -4.38
C TYR A 247 11.72 -8.54 -3.00
N CYS A 248 10.41 -8.56 -2.78
CA CYS A 248 9.81 -9.00 -1.52
C CYS A 248 10.13 -10.47 -1.22
N ALA A 249 10.10 -11.35 -2.22
CA ALA A 249 10.48 -12.75 -2.07
C ALA A 249 11.95 -12.91 -1.64
N SER A 250 12.86 -12.18 -2.29
CA SER A 250 14.31 -12.26 -2.02
C SER A 250 14.73 -11.62 -0.69
N ASN A 251 14.07 -10.54 -0.29
CA ASN A 251 14.55 -9.67 0.79
C ASN A 251 13.66 -9.68 2.03
N ARG A 252 12.72 -10.63 2.12
CA ARG A 252 11.71 -10.71 3.17
C ARG A 252 12.26 -10.44 4.58
N ASP A 253 13.28 -11.17 4.99
CA ASP A 253 13.79 -11.07 6.36
C ASP A 253 14.50 -9.74 6.62
N THR A 254 15.19 -9.20 5.61
CA THR A 254 15.80 -7.86 5.67
C THR A 254 14.71 -6.79 5.79
N ILE A 255 13.64 -6.91 5.02
CA ILE A 255 12.46 -6.04 5.05
C ILE A 255 11.82 -6.08 6.45
N ILE A 256 11.56 -7.27 6.99
CA ILE A 256 10.96 -7.43 8.32
C ILE A 256 11.86 -6.81 9.39
N LYS A 257 13.15 -7.14 9.39
CA LYS A 257 14.11 -6.57 10.35
C LYS A 257 14.17 -5.05 10.25
N TRP A 258 14.14 -4.50 9.04
CA TRP A 258 14.12 -3.06 8.82
C TRP A 258 12.83 -2.43 9.37
N VAL A 259 11.65 -2.96 9.07
CA VAL A 259 10.38 -2.44 9.62
C VAL A 259 10.35 -2.54 11.15
N MET A 260 10.73 -3.69 11.71
CA MET A 260 10.74 -3.90 13.17
C MET A 260 11.72 -3.01 13.92
N LYS A 261 12.86 -2.66 13.31
CA LYS A 261 13.82 -1.71 13.90
C LYS A 261 13.22 -0.31 14.06
N HIS A 262 12.34 0.08 13.14
CA HIS A 262 11.77 1.44 13.08
C HIS A 262 10.37 1.54 13.71
N ASP A 263 9.70 0.42 13.94
CA ASP A 263 8.45 0.33 14.71
C ASP A 263 8.59 -0.74 15.81
N SER A 264 9.22 -0.35 16.92
CA SER A 264 9.61 -1.25 18.02
C SER A 264 8.44 -1.74 18.88
N THR A 265 7.22 -1.28 18.63
CA THR A 265 6.10 -1.47 19.58
C THR A 265 5.08 -2.53 19.18
N TRP A 266 5.14 -3.16 18.01
CA TRP A 266 4.00 -3.96 17.52
C TRP A 266 4.36 -5.32 16.91
N LEU A 267 3.87 -6.42 17.51
CA LEU A 267 3.78 -7.76 16.89
C LEU A 267 2.89 -7.77 15.63
N TYR A 268 1.93 -6.85 15.56
CA TYR A 268 1.00 -6.73 14.43
C TYR A 268 1.67 -6.14 13.18
N SER A 269 2.74 -5.35 13.28
CA SER A 269 3.41 -4.77 12.11
C SER A 269 4.10 -5.83 11.23
N GLN A 270 4.78 -6.79 11.85
CA GLN A 270 5.39 -7.91 11.12
C GLN A 270 4.33 -8.81 10.49
N ARG A 271 3.24 -9.06 11.22
CA ARG A 271 2.10 -9.84 10.76
C ARG A 271 1.44 -9.21 9.53
N ASP A 272 1.13 -7.92 9.59
CA ASP A 272 0.48 -7.16 8.51
C ASP A 272 1.41 -7.04 7.29
N LEU A 273 2.71 -6.84 7.53
CA LEU A 273 3.74 -6.82 6.50
C LEU A 273 3.87 -8.17 5.77
N ASN A 274 3.84 -9.28 6.51
CA ASN A 274 3.87 -10.63 5.92
C ASN A 274 2.63 -10.89 5.08
N GLU A 275 1.46 -10.50 5.56
CA GLU A 275 0.20 -10.66 4.86
C GLU A 275 0.19 -9.82 3.56
N LEU A 276 0.66 -8.58 3.62
CA LEU A 276 0.84 -7.72 2.44
C LEU A 276 1.78 -8.35 1.40
N MET A 277 2.99 -8.72 1.81
CA MET A 277 3.96 -9.33 0.90
C MET A 277 3.42 -10.63 0.31
N SER A 278 2.73 -11.44 1.12
CA SER A 278 2.11 -12.68 0.65
C SER A 278 1.01 -12.42 -0.37
N ASN A 279 0.15 -11.41 -0.15
CA ASN A 279 -0.87 -11.01 -1.12
C ASN A 279 -0.25 -10.52 -2.44
N LEU A 280 0.82 -9.73 -2.36
CA LEU A 280 1.57 -9.28 -3.54
C LEU A 280 2.09 -10.47 -4.35
N LEU A 281 2.76 -11.42 -3.68
CA LEU A 281 3.32 -12.60 -4.33
C LEU A 281 2.24 -13.48 -4.96
N GLU A 282 1.13 -13.71 -4.27
CA GLU A 282 0.01 -14.49 -4.80
C GLU A 282 -0.59 -13.87 -6.05
N LYS A 283 -0.86 -12.56 -6.04
CA LYS A 283 -1.45 -11.89 -7.19
C LYS A 283 -0.51 -11.86 -8.38
N VAL A 284 0.74 -11.46 -8.15
CA VAL A 284 1.70 -11.20 -9.23
C VAL A 284 2.22 -12.50 -9.84
N TYR A 285 2.37 -13.57 -9.04
CA TYR A 285 2.75 -14.89 -9.55
C TYR A 285 1.56 -15.81 -9.86
N GLY A 286 0.32 -15.35 -9.66
CA GLY A 286 -0.89 -16.15 -9.94
C GLY A 286 -1.16 -17.30 -8.96
N PHE A 287 -0.52 -17.30 -7.78
CA PHE A 287 -0.71 -18.38 -6.81
C PHE A 287 -2.11 -18.33 -6.17
N PRO A 288 -2.73 -19.50 -5.92
CA PRO A 288 -3.92 -19.55 -5.11
C PRO A 288 -3.61 -19.06 -3.69
N LYS A 289 -4.65 -18.51 -3.04
CA LYS A 289 -4.56 -18.08 -1.65
C LYS A 289 -3.99 -19.21 -0.79
N CYS A 290 -2.85 -18.98 -0.14
CA CYS A 290 -2.28 -19.98 0.73
C CYS A 290 -3.24 -20.28 1.89
N LYS A 291 -3.49 -21.59 2.10
CA LYS A 291 -4.51 -22.07 3.01
C LYS A 291 -3.96 -22.26 4.42
N ALA A 292 -4.78 -21.90 5.41
CA ALA A 292 -4.53 -22.27 6.80
C ALA A 292 -4.76 -23.78 6.98
N GLY A 293 -3.76 -24.50 7.48
CA GLY A 293 -3.87 -25.90 7.93
C GLY A 293 -3.46 -26.03 9.39
N PHE A 294 -3.94 -27.08 10.04
CA PHE A 294 -3.55 -27.41 11.41
C PHE A 294 -2.20 -28.13 11.42
N TYR A 295 -1.16 -27.44 11.88
CA TYR A 295 0.19 -27.97 12.03
C TYR A 295 0.28 -29.39 12.60
N GLY A 296 0.98 -30.28 11.91
CA GLY A 296 1.37 -31.60 12.41
C GLY A 296 0.49 -32.78 11.95
N ASP A 297 -0.55 -32.53 11.15
CA ASP A 297 -1.24 -33.62 10.44
C ASP A 297 -0.62 -33.76 9.03
N PRO A 298 -0.03 -34.91 8.67
CA PRO A 298 0.45 -35.18 7.31
C PRO A 298 -0.67 -35.17 6.25
N ASN A 299 -1.95 -35.13 6.67
CA ASN A 299 -3.12 -34.89 5.82
C ASN A 299 -3.66 -33.45 5.89
N SER A 300 -3.10 -32.58 6.75
CA SER A 300 -3.43 -31.15 6.75
C SER A 300 -2.63 -30.44 5.67
N GLY A 301 -3.33 -29.96 4.66
CA GLY A 301 -2.73 -29.32 3.48
C GLY A 301 -2.19 -27.91 3.71
N SER A 302 -1.28 -27.69 4.66
CA SER A 302 -0.57 -26.40 4.83
C SER A 302 0.92 -26.44 4.47
N TYR A 303 1.25 -27.19 3.43
CA TYR A 303 2.52 -27.07 2.71
C TYR A 303 2.19 -26.79 1.24
N ASP A 304 1.65 -25.61 0.96
CA ASP A 304 1.50 -25.14 -0.41
C ASP A 304 2.90 -24.77 -0.94
N ILE A 305 3.62 -25.75 -1.48
CA ILE A 305 4.82 -25.51 -2.27
C ILE A 305 4.37 -25.18 -3.70
N ARG A 306 4.77 -24.01 -4.20
CA ARG A 306 4.43 -23.54 -5.54
C ARG A 306 5.71 -23.18 -6.28
N MET A 307 5.83 -23.64 -7.52
CA MET A 307 6.92 -23.21 -8.40
C MET A 307 6.53 -21.91 -9.08
N VAL A 308 7.46 -20.96 -9.21
CA VAL A 308 7.27 -19.75 -10.03
C VAL A 308 7.39 -20.11 -11.51
N ASN A 309 6.47 -20.92 -12.01
CA ASN A 309 6.45 -21.33 -13.42
C ASN A 309 5.55 -20.43 -14.27
N GLU A 310 4.74 -19.60 -13.63
CA GLU A 310 3.71 -18.81 -14.31
C GLU A 310 4.28 -17.54 -14.98
N ASN A 311 5.46 -17.07 -14.55
CA ASN A 311 6.07 -15.86 -15.11
C ASN A 311 7.56 -16.03 -15.45
N PRO A 312 7.90 -16.34 -16.73
CA PRO A 312 9.29 -16.42 -17.21
C PRO A 312 10.14 -15.16 -17.06
N ALA A 313 9.52 -14.00 -16.81
CA ALA A 313 10.24 -12.76 -16.58
C ALA A 313 10.70 -12.59 -15.12
N SER A 314 10.24 -13.44 -14.19
CA SER A 314 10.68 -13.42 -12.78
C SER A 314 12.13 -13.88 -12.68
N ILE A 315 12.91 -13.25 -11.82
CA ILE A 315 14.27 -13.74 -11.50
C ILE A 315 14.25 -15.09 -10.78
N HIS A 316 13.10 -15.46 -10.20
CA HIS A 316 12.86 -16.71 -9.50
C HIS A 316 12.17 -17.74 -10.38
N TYR A 317 12.13 -17.54 -11.70
CA TYR A 317 11.48 -18.49 -12.61
C TYR A 317 12.01 -19.92 -12.42
N GLY A 318 11.11 -20.85 -12.13
CA GLY A 318 11.42 -22.25 -11.82
C GLY A 318 11.83 -22.52 -10.37
N ASP A 319 12.03 -21.50 -9.53
CA ASP A 319 12.26 -21.70 -8.10
C ASP A 319 10.95 -22.04 -7.38
N SER A 320 11.07 -22.80 -6.29
CA SER A 320 9.93 -23.16 -5.43
C SER A 320 9.78 -22.16 -4.28
N LEU A 321 8.62 -21.51 -4.18
CA LEU A 321 8.21 -20.82 -2.96
C LEU A 321 7.42 -21.76 -2.05
N VAL A 322 7.58 -21.54 -0.76
CA VAL A 322 6.87 -22.24 0.30
C VAL A 322 5.95 -21.29 0.99
N CYS A 323 4.69 -21.71 1.16
CA CYS A 323 3.81 -21.03 2.08
C CYS A 323 3.88 -21.61 3.49
N ASP A 324 4.22 -20.77 4.46
CA ASP A 324 4.06 -21.02 5.88
C ASP A 324 2.84 -20.24 6.42
N HIS A 325 2.02 -20.85 7.28
CA HIS A 325 0.83 -20.17 7.82
C HIS A 325 0.67 -20.33 9.33
N SER A 326 1.08 -19.35 10.14
CA SER A 326 0.98 -19.41 11.61
C SER A 326 -0.03 -18.42 12.20
N LYS A 327 -0.50 -18.67 13.44
CA LYS A 327 -1.36 -17.70 14.15
C LYS A 327 -0.61 -16.42 14.54
N LEU A 328 0.71 -16.49 14.76
CA LEU A 328 1.53 -15.38 15.25
C LEU A 328 2.04 -14.49 14.11
N THR A 329 2.51 -15.11 13.03
CA THR A 329 3.16 -14.43 11.90
C THR A 329 2.29 -14.34 10.65
N LEU A 330 1.06 -14.89 10.70
CA LEU A 330 0.17 -15.09 9.56
C LEU A 330 0.82 -15.91 8.44
N ARG A 331 0.22 -15.81 7.25
CA ARG A 331 0.64 -16.37 5.99
C ARG A 331 1.91 -15.70 5.47
N ILE A 332 2.85 -16.51 5.06
CA ILE A 332 4.16 -16.10 4.56
C ILE A 332 4.47 -16.94 3.32
N TRP A 333 4.68 -16.28 2.19
CA TRP A 333 5.42 -16.88 1.07
C TRP A 333 6.92 -16.55 1.20
N ARG A 334 7.77 -17.56 1.05
CA ARG A 334 9.22 -17.41 1.10
C ARG A 334 9.94 -18.34 0.13
N LEU A 335 11.17 -17.97 -0.21
CA LEU A 335 12.11 -18.88 -0.87
C LEU A 335 12.68 -19.90 0.14
N PRO A 336 13.25 -21.03 -0.34
CA PRO A 336 14.07 -21.91 0.47
C PRO A 336 15.33 -21.15 0.91
N TYR A 337 15.65 -21.16 2.19
CA TYR A 337 16.75 -20.39 2.77
C TYR A 337 18.12 -20.93 2.34
N ASP A 338 18.25 -22.24 2.20
CA ASP A 338 19.54 -22.87 1.93
C ASP A 338 19.42 -24.18 1.13
N SER A 339 20.58 -24.72 0.75
CA SER A 339 20.69 -26.02 0.08
C SER A 339 20.25 -27.18 0.97
N LEU A 340 20.24 -27.01 2.30
CA LEU A 340 19.82 -28.03 3.25
C LEU A 340 18.30 -28.15 3.31
N GLU A 341 17.54 -27.06 3.23
CA GLU A 341 16.08 -27.07 3.08
C GLU A 341 15.67 -27.69 1.75
N ARG A 342 16.43 -27.45 0.68
CA ARG A 342 16.22 -28.14 -0.59
C ARG A 342 16.50 -29.65 -0.49
N LYS A 343 17.46 -30.06 0.36
CA LYS A 343 17.90 -31.45 0.52
C LYS A 343 17.02 -32.26 1.48
N PHE A 344 16.67 -31.69 2.63
CA PHE A 344 15.97 -32.37 3.74
C PHE A 344 14.50 -32.00 3.84
N GLY A 345 14.03 -31.05 3.03
CA GLY A 345 12.70 -30.45 3.15
C GLY A 345 12.72 -29.18 3.99
N PHE A 346 11.63 -28.43 3.88
CA PHE A 346 11.53 -27.08 4.44
C PHE A 346 11.44 -27.10 5.96
N CYS A 347 12.18 -26.20 6.58
CA CYS A 347 12.13 -26.00 8.01
C CYS A 347 10.98 -25.03 8.34
N THR A 348 9.77 -25.57 8.51
CA THR A 348 8.53 -24.77 8.69
C THR A 348 8.26 -24.48 10.17
N TYR A 349 7.52 -23.42 10.48
CA TYR A 349 7.11 -23.13 11.86
C TYR A 349 6.27 -24.30 12.41
N ALA A 350 6.62 -24.81 13.59
CA ALA A 350 5.81 -25.80 14.27
C ALA A 350 5.87 -25.58 15.78
N GLU A 351 4.79 -25.04 16.33
CA GLU A 351 4.67 -24.68 17.75
C GLU A 351 4.78 -25.90 18.70
N LYS A 352 4.68 -27.12 18.14
CA LYS A 352 4.73 -28.41 18.85
C LYS A 352 5.45 -29.52 18.08
N ALA A 353 6.23 -29.23 17.04
CA ALA A 353 6.97 -30.31 16.38
C ALA A 353 8.05 -30.85 17.32
N GLU A 354 8.15 -32.17 17.37
CA GLU A 354 9.36 -32.80 17.87
C GLU A 354 10.55 -32.29 17.06
N LYS A 355 11.68 -32.04 17.76
CA LYS A 355 12.92 -31.61 17.12
C LYS A 355 13.24 -32.56 15.97
N THR A 356 13.17 -32.07 14.74
CA THR A 356 13.53 -32.88 13.58
C THR A 356 15.03 -32.83 13.43
N ILE A 357 15.68 -33.98 13.61
CA ILE A 357 17.12 -34.14 13.43
C ILE A 357 17.35 -35.08 12.26
N VAL A 358 18.09 -34.61 11.26
CA VAL A 358 18.49 -35.39 10.09
C VAL A 358 19.99 -35.65 10.11
N MET A 359 20.40 -36.80 9.59
CA MET A 359 21.80 -37.19 9.49
C MET A 359 22.22 -37.24 8.03
N THR A 360 23.40 -36.69 7.74
CA THR A 360 24.01 -36.75 6.40
C THR A 360 24.84 -38.03 6.23
N GLU A 361 25.23 -38.31 5.00
CA GLU A 361 26.13 -39.43 4.67
C GLU A 361 27.47 -39.34 5.44
N ASP A 362 27.92 -38.11 5.76
CA ASP A 362 29.15 -37.85 6.51
C ASP A 362 28.97 -37.87 8.03
N SER A 363 27.86 -38.43 8.55
CA SER A 363 27.54 -38.47 9.99
C SER A 363 27.42 -37.09 10.67
N LEU A 364 27.23 -36.01 9.90
CA LEU A 364 26.85 -34.71 10.44
C LEU A 364 25.35 -34.69 10.73
N TYR A 365 24.97 -34.17 11.90
CA TYR A 365 23.59 -34.05 12.35
C TYR A 365 23.13 -32.59 12.16
N TYR A 366 21.93 -32.43 11.64
CA TYR A 366 21.30 -31.12 11.49
C TYR A 366 19.97 -31.10 12.22
N GLU A 367 19.71 -30.04 12.97
CA GLU A 367 18.45 -29.77 13.63
C GLU A 367 17.74 -28.66 12.87
N CYS A 368 16.47 -28.87 12.55
CA CYS A 368 15.62 -27.81 12.02
C CYS A 368 15.19 -26.88 13.15
N ARG A 369 15.52 -25.59 13.04
CA ARG A 369 15.12 -24.54 13.99
C ARG A 369 14.02 -23.67 13.37
N HIS A 370 13.00 -23.37 14.18
CA HIS A 370 11.70 -22.92 13.69
C HIS A 370 11.31 -21.49 14.09
N ASN A 371 12.21 -20.69 14.68
CA ASN A 371 11.82 -19.37 15.20
C ASN A 371 11.82 -18.28 14.09
N ASP A 372 11.31 -17.10 14.40
CA ASP A 372 11.09 -16.03 13.43
C ASP A 372 12.36 -15.30 12.95
N THR A 373 13.49 -15.50 13.63
CA THR A 373 14.76 -14.80 13.35
C THR A 373 15.91 -15.72 12.95
N ASP A 374 15.77 -17.02 13.17
CA ASP A 374 16.75 -18.10 12.99
C ASP A 374 16.00 -19.36 12.50
N ARG A 375 15.77 -19.43 11.18
CA ARG A 375 15.06 -20.52 10.51
C ARG A 375 15.95 -21.21 9.50
N GLY A 376 15.99 -22.54 9.54
CA GLY A 376 16.83 -23.35 8.67
C GLY A 376 17.36 -24.59 9.36
N TRP A 377 18.23 -25.31 8.65
CA TRP A 377 18.91 -26.49 9.16
C TRP A 377 20.26 -26.12 9.75
N PHE A 378 20.43 -26.35 11.05
CA PHE A 378 21.65 -25.99 11.76
C PHE A 378 22.42 -27.22 12.20
N PRO A 379 23.76 -27.22 12.07
CA PRO A 379 24.58 -28.27 12.63
C PRO A 379 24.27 -28.44 14.12
N THR A 380 24.07 -29.68 14.55
CA THR A 380 23.83 -30.04 15.94
C THR A 380 24.70 -31.22 16.35
N LYS A 381 24.81 -31.46 17.65
CA LYS A 381 25.48 -32.66 18.17
C LYS A 381 24.57 -33.86 17.97
N LYS A 382 25.16 -35.05 17.90
CA LYS A 382 24.42 -36.32 17.87
C LYS A 382 23.36 -36.31 19.01
N PRO A 383 22.07 -36.57 18.71
CA PRO A 383 21.00 -36.51 19.69
C PRO A 383 21.21 -37.43 20.90
#